data_AF-A0A3L7Y5P8-F1
#
_entry.id   AF-A0A3L7Y5P8-F1
#
_cell.length_a   1.000
_cell.length_b   1.000
_cell.length_c   1.000
_cell.angle_alpha   90.00
_cell.angle_beta   90.00
_cell.angle_gamma   90.00
#
_symmetry.space_group_name_H-M   'P 1'
#
loop_
_entity.id
_entity.type
_entity.pdbx_description
1 polymer ?
#
loop_
_entity_poly.entity_id
_entity_poly.type
_entity_poly.pdbx_seq_one_letter_code
_entity_poly.pdbx_strand_id
1 'polypeptide(L)'
;MSKLSISWFYTSPGDNAHRVAERVRQALWTSGLIDLWLDGTSICAPYKLSGNYEGRMLELEWTPAEWLRMRAQAAPPRLAAQMSWLLGFKPGIHYTDNTGLDVWEWVRGDNTARWMEISGNPSYRSPARLTAK
;
A
#
# COMPACT_ATOMS: atom_id res chain seq x y z
N MET A 1 3.53 12.22 15.51
CA MET A 1 3.10 12.20 14.09
C MET A 1 2.07 13.29 13.88
N SER A 2 2.25 14.18 12.90
CA SER A 2 1.21 15.16 12.55
C SER A 2 0.03 14.43 11.91
N LYS A 3 -1.22 14.68 12.35
CA LYS A 3 -2.45 14.08 11.80
C LYS A 3 -2.59 14.23 10.27
N LEU A 4 -1.87 15.17 9.65
CA LEU A 4 -1.86 15.41 8.21
C LEU A 4 -1.25 14.26 7.39
N SER A 5 -0.21 13.56 7.91
CA SER A 5 0.58 12.60 7.12
C SER A 5 -0.15 11.29 6.79
N ILE A 6 -1.15 10.89 7.58
CA ILE A 6 -1.93 9.65 7.36
C ILE A 6 -3.34 9.92 6.83
N SER A 7 -3.78 11.18 6.79
CA SER A 7 -5.16 11.56 6.44
C SER A 7 -5.64 11.02 5.09
N TRP A 8 -4.72 10.84 4.12
CA TRP A 8 -5.01 10.27 2.80
C TRP A 8 -5.49 8.82 2.86
N PHE A 9 -5.15 8.08 3.92
CA PHE A 9 -5.62 6.72 4.14
C PHE A 9 -7.01 6.70 4.78
N TYR A 10 -7.38 7.66 5.63
CA TYR A 10 -8.66 7.61 6.37
C TYR A 10 -9.81 8.38 5.71
N THR A 11 -9.50 9.32 4.83
CA THR A 11 -10.49 10.20 4.18
C THR A 11 -10.26 10.24 2.69
N SER A 12 -11.23 10.77 1.94
CA SER A 12 -11.02 11.03 0.51
C SER A 12 -9.78 11.93 0.32
N PRO A 13 -8.75 11.45 -0.40
CA PRO A 13 -7.47 12.14 -0.54
C PRO A 13 -7.53 13.35 -1.48
N GLY A 14 -8.55 13.46 -2.33
CA GLY A 14 -8.72 14.56 -3.28
C GLY A 14 -9.80 14.29 -4.33
N ASP A 15 -10.03 15.28 -5.19
CA ASP A 15 -11.02 15.29 -6.28
C ASP A 15 -10.41 15.01 -7.67
N ASN A 16 -9.07 14.93 -7.76
CA ASN A 16 -8.36 14.61 -8.99
C ASN A 16 -7.07 13.84 -8.73
N ALA A 17 -6.63 13.09 -9.74
CA ALA A 17 -5.52 12.14 -9.65
C ALA A 17 -4.21 12.82 -9.22
N HIS A 18 -3.93 14.01 -9.74
CA HIS A 18 -2.71 14.75 -9.42
C HIS A 18 -2.66 15.16 -7.95
N ARG A 19 -3.76 15.72 -7.40
CA ARG A 19 -3.84 16.10 -5.99
C ARG A 19 -3.77 14.90 -5.05
N VAL A 20 -4.41 13.78 -5.43
CA VAL A 20 -4.31 12.52 -4.68
C VAL A 20 -2.86 12.06 -4.63
N ALA A 21 -2.18 11.98 -5.78
CA ALA A 21 -0.78 11.58 -5.86
C ALA A 21 0.13 12.51 -5.04
N GLU A 22 -0.03 13.82 -5.20
CA GLU A 22 0.79 14.81 -4.47
C GLU A 22 0.64 14.68 -2.95
N ARG A 23 -0.59 14.55 -2.45
CA ARG A 23 -0.84 14.39 -1.02
C ARG A 23 -0.19 13.13 -0.46
N VAL A 24 -0.26 12.02 -1.20
CA VAL A 24 0.36 10.75 -0.79
C VAL A 24 1.88 10.84 -0.87
N ARG A 25 2.45 11.45 -1.92
CA ARG A 25 3.90 11.69 -2.03
C ARG A 25 4.43 12.50 -0.87
N GLN A 26 3.80 13.64 -0.55
CA GLN A 26 4.20 14.49 0.58
C GLN A 26 4.21 13.71 1.90
N ALA A 27 3.19 12.87 2.12
CA ALA A 27 3.14 12.00 3.30
C ALA A 27 4.30 10.98 3.34
N LEU A 28 4.57 10.32 2.22
CA LEU A 28 5.63 9.30 2.11
C LEU A 28 7.02 9.93 2.23
N TRP A 29 7.26 11.10 1.60
CA TRP A 29 8.49 11.86 1.73
C TRP A 29 8.75 12.32 3.16
N THR A 30 7.72 12.81 3.85
CA THR A 30 7.81 13.20 5.26
C THR A 30 8.14 12.00 6.16
N SER A 31 7.79 10.79 5.71
CA SER A 31 8.14 9.54 6.40
C SER A 31 9.56 9.05 6.08
N GLY A 32 10.29 9.67 5.15
CA GLY A 32 11.66 9.31 4.79
C GLY A 32 11.82 8.55 3.48
N LEU A 33 10.74 8.31 2.73
CA LEU A 33 10.78 7.68 1.41
C LEU A 33 11.09 8.70 0.30
N ILE A 34 12.19 9.45 0.43
CA ILE A 34 12.46 10.66 -0.38
C ILE A 34 12.62 10.37 -1.88
N ASP A 35 13.20 9.22 -2.26
CA ASP A 35 13.42 8.81 -3.66
C ASP A 35 12.17 8.19 -4.33
N LEU A 36 10.98 8.47 -3.78
CA LEU A 36 9.70 7.95 -4.26
C LEU A 36 9.04 8.95 -5.21
N TRP A 37 8.61 8.47 -6.37
CA TRP A 37 7.72 9.21 -7.26
C TRP A 37 6.51 8.35 -7.65
N LEU A 38 5.32 8.90 -7.48
CA LEU A 38 4.05 8.25 -7.79
C LEU A 38 3.15 9.21 -8.57
N ASP A 39 2.40 8.66 -9.50
CA ASP A 39 1.39 9.34 -10.31
C ASP A 39 0.02 8.67 -10.11
N GLY A 40 -1.04 9.49 -10.15
CA GLY A 40 -2.40 9.01 -9.90
C GLY A 40 -3.02 8.39 -11.14
N THR A 41 -3.56 7.18 -10.98
CA THR A 41 -4.22 6.41 -12.05
C THR A 41 -5.71 6.21 -11.81
N SER A 42 -6.21 6.46 -10.60
CA SER A 42 -7.65 6.46 -10.27
C SER A 42 -8.03 7.66 -9.38
N ILE A 43 -9.19 8.25 -9.63
CA ILE A 43 -9.76 9.38 -8.87
C ILE A 43 -10.88 8.98 -7.90
N CYS A 44 -11.25 7.70 -7.87
CA CYS A 44 -12.27 7.15 -6.97
C CYS A 44 -11.74 5.90 -6.26
N ALA A 45 -12.33 5.54 -5.12
CA ALA A 45 -11.97 4.32 -4.40
C ALA A 45 -12.31 3.05 -5.22
N PRO A 46 -11.42 2.04 -5.26
CA PRO A 46 -10.07 2.05 -4.72
C PRO A 46 -9.16 3.02 -5.50
N TYR A 47 -8.50 3.92 -4.76
CA TYR A 47 -7.53 4.85 -5.32
C TYR A 47 -6.30 4.07 -5.73
N LYS A 48 -5.65 4.52 -6.83
CA LYS A 48 -4.48 3.85 -7.37
C LYS A 48 -3.42 4.88 -7.72
N LEU A 49 -2.20 4.59 -7.28
CA LEU A 49 -1.00 5.31 -7.66
C LEU A 49 0.02 4.30 -8.19
N SER A 50 0.77 4.67 -9.22
CA SER A 50 1.88 3.88 -9.73
C SER A 50 3.09 4.76 -10.00
N GLY A 51 4.27 4.16 -9.95
CA GLY A 51 5.52 4.87 -10.21
C GLY A 51 6.72 4.07 -9.76
N ASN A 52 7.65 4.74 -9.09
CA ASN A 52 8.96 4.20 -8.80
C ASN A 52 9.44 4.56 -7.39
N TYR A 53 10.19 3.65 -6.78
CA TYR A 53 10.98 3.91 -5.59
C TYR A 53 12.34 3.22 -5.76
N GLU A 54 13.43 3.98 -5.67
CA GLU A 54 14.81 3.48 -5.79
C GLU A 54 15.09 2.68 -7.10
N GLY A 55 14.54 3.15 -8.21
CA GLY A 55 14.67 2.50 -9.52
C GLY A 55 13.75 1.29 -9.70
N ARG A 56 12.89 0.95 -8.73
CA ARG A 56 11.97 -0.20 -8.80
C ARG A 56 10.52 0.24 -8.90
N MET A 57 9.74 -0.49 -9.67
CA MET A 57 8.30 -0.22 -9.80
C MET A 57 7.59 -0.36 -8.45
N LEU A 58 6.69 0.57 -8.17
CA LEU A 58 5.85 0.60 -6.99
C LEU A 58 4.42 1.00 -7.38
N GLU A 59 3.44 0.24 -6.89
CA GLU A 59 2.02 0.56 -6.97
C GLU A 59 1.41 0.60 -5.56
N LEU A 60 0.54 1.57 -5.34
CA LEU A 60 -0.31 1.66 -4.16
C LEU A 60 -1.77 1.64 -4.60
N GLU A 61 -2.57 0.79 -3.97
CA GLU A 61 -4.01 0.70 -4.17
C GLU A 61 -4.70 0.68 -2.81
N TRP A 62 -5.72 1.51 -2.58
CA TRP A 62 -6.40 1.54 -1.27
C TRP A 62 -7.85 1.98 -1.33
N THR A 63 -8.62 1.50 -0.36
CA THR A 63 -9.93 2.06 0.00
C THR A 63 -9.80 2.78 1.34
N PRO A 64 -10.25 4.04 1.45
CA PRO A 64 -10.09 4.81 2.68
C PRO A 64 -10.66 4.10 3.92
N ALA A 65 -9.90 4.12 5.02
CA ALA A 65 -10.20 3.53 6.31
C ALA A 65 -10.41 2.00 6.32
N GLU A 66 -10.26 1.31 5.19
CA GLU A 66 -10.47 -0.12 5.06
C GLU A 66 -9.17 -0.88 4.84
N TRP A 67 -8.47 -0.63 3.75
CA TRP A 67 -7.27 -1.40 3.41
C TRP A 67 -6.35 -0.65 2.44
N LEU A 68 -5.07 -0.99 2.48
CA LEU A 68 -4.03 -0.58 1.54
C LEU A 68 -3.31 -1.83 1.04
N ARG A 69 -3.11 -1.91 -0.28
CA ARG A 69 -2.25 -2.87 -0.96
C ARG A 69 -1.08 -2.13 -1.58
N MET A 70 0.12 -2.62 -1.32
CA MET A 70 1.33 -2.19 -1.99
C MET A 70 1.85 -3.32 -2.86
N ARG A 71 2.11 -3.06 -4.14
CA ARG A 71 2.82 -3.98 -5.03
C ARG A 71 4.14 -3.37 -5.43
N ALA A 72 5.23 -4.13 -5.35
CA ALA A 72 6.52 -3.62 -5.76
C ALA A 72 7.39 -4.69 -6.41
N GLN A 73 8.23 -4.25 -7.34
CA GLN A 73 9.28 -5.10 -7.87
C GLN A 73 10.39 -5.19 -6.82
N ALA A 74 10.62 -6.38 -6.26
CA ALA A 74 11.62 -6.61 -5.22
C ALA A 74 11.56 -5.56 -4.09
N ALA A 75 10.43 -5.51 -3.37
CA ALA A 75 10.19 -4.55 -2.30
C ALA A 75 11.31 -4.65 -1.24
N PRO A 76 12.08 -3.57 -0.98
CA PRO A 76 13.04 -3.62 0.11
C PRO A 76 12.26 -3.71 1.44
N PRO A 77 12.67 -4.55 2.41
CA PRO A 77 11.93 -4.73 3.67
C PRO A 77 11.63 -3.42 4.42
N ARG A 78 12.50 -2.41 4.28
CA ARG A 78 12.29 -1.06 4.84
C ARG A 78 11.01 -0.39 4.35
N LEU A 79 10.59 -0.66 3.11
CA LEU A 79 9.42 -0.01 2.52
C LEU A 79 8.14 -0.43 3.26
N ALA A 80 7.94 -1.74 3.46
CA ALA A 80 6.80 -2.24 4.23
C ALA A 80 6.85 -1.79 5.70
N ALA A 81 8.05 -1.73 6.30
CA ALA A 81 8.21 -1.20 7.66
C ALA A 81 7.81 0.29 7.74
N GLN A 82 8.23 1.10 6.78
CA GLN A 82 7.92 2.53 6.72
C GLN A 82 6.44 2.79 6.47
N MET A 83 5.81 2.00 5.60
CA MET A 83 4.35 2.04 5.38
C MET A 83 3.60 1.68 6.66
N SER A 84 4.04 0.66 7.39
CA SER A 84 3.44 0.29 8.68
C SER A 84 3.59 1.37 9.74
N TRP A 85 4.76 2.02 9.79
CA TRP A 85 5.00 3.16 10.67
C TRP A 85 4.08 4.33 10.30
N LEU A 86 3.96 4.65 9.01
CA LEU A 86 3.08 5.71 8.53
C LEU A 86 1.62 5.44 8.85
N LEU A 87 1.15 4.19 8.65
CA LEU A 87 -0.22 3.75 8.89
C LEU A 87 -0.56 3.54 10.38
N GLY A 88 0.46 3.30 11.20
CA GLY A 88 0.30 2.98 12.62
C GLY A 88 -0.15 1.54 12.90
N PHE A 89 -0.12 0.64 11.91
CA PHE A 89 -0.41 -0.78 12.09
C PHE A 89 0.36 -1.65 11.08
N LYS A 90 0.53 -2.93 11.41
CA LYS A 90 1.31 -3.90 10.62
C LYS A 90 0.48 -4.45 9.45
N PRO A 91 1.14 -4.91 8.36
CA PRO A 91 0.46 -5.66 7.31
C PRO A 91 -0.08 -6.97 7.87
N GLY A 92 -1.20 -7.43 7.34
CA GLY A 92 -1.82 -8.70 7.73
C GLY A 92 -1.58 -9.82 6.74
N ILE A 93 -1.19 -9.50 5.50
CA ILE A 93 -0.98 -10.47 4.42
C ILE A 93 0.22 -10.05 3.58
N HIS A 94 1.01 -11.04 3.16
CA HIS A 94 2.13 -10.89 2.23
C HIS A 94 2.11 -12.04 1.23
N TYR A 95 2.36 -11.77 -0.05
CA TYR A 95 2.39 -12.78 -1.11
C TYR A 95 3.06 -12.23 -2.37
N THR A 96 3.33 -13.10 -3.35
CA THR A 96 3.72 -12.69 -4.70
C THR A 96 2.55 -12.87 -5.66
N ASP A 97 2.24 -11.86 -6.47
CA ASP A 97 1.12 -11.94 -7.41
C ASP A 97 1.45 -12.70 -8.72
N ASN A 98 0.46 -12.78 -9.61
CA ASN A 98 0.58 -13.45 -10.90
C ASN A 98 1.51 -12.74 -11.89
N THR A 99 1.81 -11.46 -11.66
CA THR A 99 2.79 -10.69 -12.43
C THR A 99 4.20 -10.80 -11.84
N GLY A 100 4.34 -11.47 -10.69
CA GLY A 100 5.60 -11.67 -9.99
C GLY A 100 6.00 -10.51 -9.08
N LEU A 101 5.07 -9.60 -8.75
CA LEU A 101 5.32 -8.50 -7.83
C LEU A 101 5.16 -8.94 -6.39
N ASP A 102 5.97 -8.34 -5.52
CA ASP A 102 5.88 -8.54 -4.08
C ASP A 102 4.74 -7.68 -3.52
N VAL A 103 3.79 -8.31 -2.83
CA VAL A 103 2.54 -7.67 -2.40
C VAL A 103 2.40 -7.70 -0.89
N TRP A 104 2.20 -6.52 -0.30
CA TRP A 104 1.92 -6.32 1.12
C TRP A 104 0.53 -5.70 1.29
N GLU A 105 -0.32 -6.29 2.13
CA GLU A 105 -1.66 -5.78 2.41
C GLU A 105 -1.81 -5.41 3.89
N TRP A 106 -2.23 -4.16 4.12
CA TRP A 106 -2.69 -3.63 5.40
C TRP A 106 -4.21 -3.61 5.37
N VAL A 107 -4.85 -4.44 6.18
CA VAL A 107 -6.30 -4.55 6.25
C VAL A 107 -6.74 -4.16 7.67
N ARG A 108 -7.73 -3.27 7.78
CA ARG A 108 -8.36 -2.92 9.05
C ARG A 108 -9.39 -3.98 9.40
N GLY A 109 -9.35 -4.46 10.65
CA GLY A 109 -10.29 -5.47 11.13
C GLY A 109 -9.93 -6.89 10.69
N ASP A 110 -10.95 -7.72 10.44
CA ASP A 110 -10.76 -9.12 10.08
C ASP A 110 -10.36 -9.27 8.61
N ASN A 111 -9.25 -9.96 8.36
CA ASN A 111 -8.74 -10.26 7.04
C ASN A 111 -8.97 -11.72 6.59
N THR A 112 -9.82 -12.47 7.30
CA THR A 112 -10.05 -13.91 7.05
C THR A 112 -10.58 -14.19 5.64
N ALA A 113 -11.57 -13.44 5.17
CA ALA A 113 -12.10 -13.63 3.81
C ALA A 113 -11.03 -13.38 2.74
N ARG A 114 -10.25 -12.31 2.89
CA ARG A 114 -9.13 -11.98 1.99
C ARG A 114 -8.04 -13.04 2.02
N TRP A 115 -7.73 -13.56 3.20
CA TRP A 115 -6.78 -14.65 3.38
C TRP A 115 -7.24 -15.94 2.68
N MET A 116 -8.52 -16.30 2.78
CA MET A 116 -9.09 -17.46 2.10
C MET A 116 -9.02 -17.30 0.58
N GLU A 117 -9.33 -16.11 0.06
CA GLU A 117 -9.24 -15.80 -1.38
C GLU A 117 -7.82 -16.02 -1.91
N ILE A 118 -6.81 -15.52 -1.18
CA ILE A 118 -5.41 -15.61 -1.61
C ILE A 118 -4.89 -17.03 -1.48
N SER A 119 -5.15 -17.70 -0.35
CA SER A 119 -4.61 -19.04 -0.07
C SER A 119 -5.17 -20.12 -0.98
N GLY A 120 -6.40 -19.94 -1.47
CA GLY A 120 -7.06 -20.87 -2.38
C GLY A 120 -6.77 -20.63 -3.86
N ASN A 121 -6.07 -19.55 -4.21
CA ASN A 121 -5.86 -19.16 -5.60
C ASN A 121 -4.42 -19.44 -6.07
N PRO A 122 -4.20 -20.37 -7.01
CA PRO A 122 -2.87 -20.74 -7.50
C PRO A 122 -2.16 -19.62 -8.28
N SER A 123 -2.88 -18.55 -8.62
CA SER A 123 -2.30 -17.36 -9.26
C SER A 123 -1.37 -16.58 -8.32
N TYR A 124 -1.47 -16.81 -7.00
CA TYR A 124 -0.61 -16.19 -6.00
C TYR A 124 0.42 -17.19 -5.49
N ARG A 125 1.64 -16.72 -5.24
CA ARG A 125 2.76 -17.53 -4.76
C ARG A 125 3.15 -17.15 -3.34
N SER A 126 3.55 -18.16 -2.58
CA SER A 126 4.06 -18.02 -1.21
C SER A 126 3.20 -17.13 -0.29
N PRO A 127 1.87 -17.30 -0.24
CA PRO A 127 1.04 -16.47 0.61
C PRO A 127 1.36 -16.71 2.10
N ALA A 128 1.51 -15.62 2.84
CA ALA A 128 1.81 -15.59 4.26
C ALA A 128 0.79 -14.71 4.98
N ARG A 129 0.15 -15.29 6.02
CA ARG A 129 -0.69 -14.53 6.94
C ARG A 129 0.19 -13.99 8.05
N LEU A 130 0.28 -12.68 8.15
CA LEU A 130 1.12 -11.99 9.13
C LEU A 130 0.29 -11.72 10.38
N THR A 131 0.71 -12.27 11.51
CA THR A 131 0.07 -11.99 12.79
C THR A 131 0.66 -10.70 13.38
N ALA A 132 -0.21 -9.74 13.70
CA ALA A 132 0.18 -8.61 14.51
C ALA A 132 0.51 -9.11 15.93
N LYS A 133 1.79 -9.25 16.24
CA LYS A 133 2.27 -9.23 17.63
C LYS A 133 2.27 -7.82 18.16
#